data_AF-A0A2A2XVJ8-F1
#
_entry.id   AF-A0A2A2XVJ8-F1
#
_cell.length_a   1.000
_cell.length_b   1.000
_cell.length_c   1.000
_cell.angle_alpha   90.00
_cell.angle_beta   90.00
_cell.angle_gamma   90.00
#
_symmetry.space_group_name_H-M   'P 1'
#
loop_
_entity.id
_entity.type
_entity.pdbx_description
1 polymer ?
#
loop_
_entity_poly.entity_id
_entity_poly.type
_entity_poly.pdbx_seq_one_letter_code
_entity_poly.pdbx_strand_id
1 'polypeptide(L)' 'MNPFLTLDVTPDSTDEEVRAAYTRLLRKYPPEHFPEEFQMIQESATMLRTARDRWGVWFNPKKEEPRSPLEALQDFQ' A
#
# COMPACT_ATOMS: atom_id res chain seq x y z
N MET A 1 -6.81 0.41 -1.81
CA MET A 1 -5.43 -0.08 -1.75
C MET A 1 -4.99 -0.15 -0.30
N ASN A 2 -4.41 -1.27 0.14
CA ASN A 2 -3.90 -1.43 1.51
C ASN A 2 -2.37 -1.17 1.56
N PRO A 3 -1.90 -0.08 2.19
CA PRO A 3 -0.48 0.27 2.19
C PRO A 3 0.42 -0.71 2.96
N PHE A 4 -0.14 -1.44 3.94
CA PHE A 4 0.59 -2.48 4.68
C PHE A 4 0.89 -3.68 3.78
N LEU A 5 -0.08 -4.09 2.96
CA LEU A 5 0.09 -5.17 2.00
C LEU A 5 1.04 -4.76 0.86
N THR A 6 0.95 -3.51 0.39
CA THR A 6 1.83 -3.01 -0.68
C THR A 6 3.31 -3.01 -0.28
N LEU A 7 3.61 -2.58 0.95
CA LEU A 7 4.98 -2.57 1.45
C LEU A 7 5.43 -3.90 2.07
N ASP A 8 4.50 -4.84 2.25
CA ASP A 8 4.74 -6.10 2.97
C ASP A 8 5.29 -5.85 4.38
N VAL A 9 4.55 -5.03 5.14
CA VAL A 9 4.88 -4.63 6.52
C VAL A 9 3.65 -4.73 7.41
N THR A 10 3.87 -4.79 8.72
CA THR A 10 2.80 -4.82 9.74
C THR A 10 2.63 -3.46 10.43
N PRO A 11 1.50 -3.21 11.13
CA PRO A 11 1.31 -1.99 11.92
C PRO A 11 2.39 -1.73 12.97
N ASP A 12 2.95 -2.80 13.54
CA ASP A 12 3.98 -2.75 14.58
C ASP A 12 5.40 -2.52 14.03
N SER A 13 5.56 -2.50 12.70
CA SER A 13 6.88 -2.32 12.08
C SER A 13 7.47 -0.96 12.47
N THR A 14 8.79 -0.87 12.56
CA THR A 14 9.48 0.40 12.85
C THR A 14 9.59 1.28 11.60
N ASP A 15 9.95 2.55 11.80
CA ASP A 15 10.16 3.48 10.69
C ASP A 15 11.31 3.02 9.77
N GLU A 16 12.34 2.39 10.36
CA GLU A 16 13.46 1.79 9.63
C GLU A 16 13.02 0.59 8.79
N GLU A 17 12.12 -0.25 9.31
CA GLU A 17 11.58 -1.41 8.58
C GLU A 17 10.73 -0.97 7.38
N VAL A 18 9.91 0.06 7.55
CA VAL A 18 9.16 0.68 6.44
C VAL A 18 10.11 1.25 5.39
N ARG A 19 11.17 1.95 5.81
CA ARG A 19 12.19 2.49 4.89
C ARG A 19 12.95 1.39 4.16
N ALA A 20 13.28 0.30 4.85
CA ALA A 20 13.95 -0.85 4.26
C ALA A 20 13.06 -1.54 3.22
N ALA A 21 11.77 -1.71 3.53
CA ALA A 21 10.78 -2.25 2.60
C ALA A 21 10.62 -1.37 1.35
N TYR A 22 10.49 -0.05 1.52
CA TYR A 22 10.47 0.91 0.42
C TYR A 22 11.71 0.77 -0.48
N THR A 23 12.90 0.76 0.11
CA THR A 23 14.17 0.66 -0.65
C THR A 23 14.26 -0.67 -1.41
N ARG A 24 13.84 -1.78 -0.79
CA ARG A 24 13.80 -3.10 -1.43
C ARG A 24 12.85 -3.11 -2.63
N LEU A 25 11.65 -2.53 -2.48
CA LEU A 25 10.64 -2.48 -3.52
C LEU A 25 11.02 -1.54 -4.66
N LEU A 26 11.65 -0.39 -4.39
CA LEU A 26 12.15 0.51 -5.43
C LEU A 26 13.17 -0.15 -6.36
N ARG A 27 14.02 -1.03 -5.82
CA ARG A 27 14.98 -1.79 -6.65
C ARG A 27 14.30 -2.82 -7.53
N LYS A 28 13.15 -3.35 -7.08
CA LYS A 28 12.37 -4.36 -7.80
C LYS A 28 11.44 -3.73 -8.85
N TYR A 29 10.92 -2.54 -8.56
CA TYR A 29 9.95 -1.80 -9.36
C TYR A 29 10.48 -0.39 -9.68
N PRO A 30 11.51 -0.27 -10.52
CA PRO A 30 12.02 1.03 -10.96
C PRO A 30 10.98 1.79 -11.79
N PRO A 31 10.88 3.13 -11.65
CA PRO A 31 9.84 3.94 -12.30
C PRO A 31 9.91 3.92 -13.82
N GLU A 32 11.09 3.68 -14.41
CA GLU A 32 11.29 3.61 -15.86
C GLU A 32 10.55 2.42 -16.49
N HIS A 33 10.30 1.36 -15.72
CA HIS A 33 9.65 0.15 -16.18
C HIS A 33 8.31 -0.13 -15.49
N PHE A 34 8.12 0.38 -14.27
CA PHE A 34 6.97 0.08 -13.40
C PHE A 34 6.42 1.38 -12.76
N PRO A 35 5.92 2.33 -13.57
CA PRO A 35 5.50 3.64 -13.06
C PRO A 35 4.31 3.54 -12.09
N GLU A 36 3.36 2.63 -12.34
CA GLU A 36 2.17 2.44 -11.51
C GLU A 36 2.54 1.83 -10.16
N GLU A 37 3.36 0.77 -10.16
CA GLU A 37 3.85 0.14 -8.94
C GLU A 37 4.72 1.09 -8.13
N PHE A 38 5.59 1.85 -8.80
CA PHE A 38 6.41 2.87 -8.14
C PHE A 38 5.52 3.89 -7.42
N GLN A 39 4.49 4.41 -8.08
CA GLN A 39 3.56 5.35 -7.47
C GLN A 39 2.86 4.73 -6.26
N MET A 40 2.35 3.50 -6.40
CA MET A 40 1.72 2.75 -5.33
C MET A 40 2.65 2.56 -4.12
N ILE A 41 3.90 2.18 -4.35
CA ILE A 41 4.92 2.00 -3.32
C ILE A 41 5.23 3.33 -2.62
N GLN A 42 5.39 4.41 -3.38
CA GLN A 42 5.68 5.74 -2.84
C GLN A 42 4.52 6.26 -1.97
N GLU A 43 3.29 6.14 -2.44
CA GLU A 43 2.09 6.54 -1.70
C GLU A 43 1.97 5.75 -0.39
N SER A 44 2.17 4.44 -0.46
CA SER A 44 2.12 3.57 0.73
C SER A 44 3.21 3.93 1.75
N ALA A 45 4.44 4.18 1.30
CA ALA A 45 5.54 4.59 2.17
C ALA A 45 5.30 5.96 2.81
N THR A 46 4.63 6.86 2.09
CA THR A 46 4.24 8.17 2.62
C THR A 46 3.18 8.04 3.72
N MET A 47 2.18 7.18 3.53
CA MET A 47 1.13 6.91 4.52
C MET A 47 1.66 6.22 5.78
N LEU A 48 2.70 5.40 5.66
CA LEU A 48 3.23 4.59 6.76
C LEU A 48 4.54 5.13 7.35
N ARG A 49 4.90 6.38 7.03
CA ARG A 49 6.23 6.95 7.29
C ARG A 49 6.63 6.95 8.75
N THR A 50 5.72 7.31 9.65
CA THR A 50 5.98 7.35 11.09
C THR A 50 5.04 6.39 11.83
N ALA A 51 5.43 5.97 13.03
CA ALA A 51 4.56 5.18 13.91
C ALA A 51 3.17 5.84 14.06
N ARG A 52 3.11 7.16 14.27
CA ARG A 52 1.85 7.90 14.39
C ARG A 52 0.99 7.78 13.12
N ASP A 53 1.60 7.93 11.95
CA ASP A 53 0.89 7.84 10.68
C ASP A 53 0.34 6.42 10.45
N ARG A 54 1.15 5.39 10.73
CA ARG A 54 0.74 3.97 10.63
C ARG A 54 -0.46 3.65 11.52
N TRP A 55 -0.41 4.04 12.79
CA TRP A 55 -1.54 3.84 13.70
C TRP A 55 -2.79 4.57 13.20
N GLY A 56 -2.64 5.79 12.67
CA GLY A 56 -3.75 6.51 12.04
C GLY A 56 -4.39 5.75 10.89
N VAL A 57 -3.58 5.15 10.01
CA VAL A 57 -4.06 4.32 8.90
C VAL A 57 -4.73 3.03 9.40
N TRP A 58 -4.18 2.39 10.43
CA TRP A 58 -4.74 1.17 11.01
C TRP A 58 -6.11 1.39 11.68
N PHE A 59 -6.26 2.49 12.42
CA PHE A 59 -7.52 2.80 13.11
C PHE A 59 -8.57 3.43 12.20
N ASN A 60 -8.15 4.04 11.09
CA ASN A 60 -9.05 4.61 10.09
C ASN A 60 -8.72 4.08 8.69
N PRO A 61 -8.87 2.77 8.46
CA PRO A 61 -8.63 2.21 7.15
C PRO A 61 -9.65 2.82 6.18
N LYS A 62 -9.17 3.41 5.09
CA LYS A 62 -10.07 3.77 3.99
C LYS A 62 -10.75 2.48 3.56
N LYS A 63 -12.07 2.39 3.74
CA LYS A 63 -12.85 1.24 3.28
C LYS A 63 -12.64 1.16 1.77
N GLU A 64 -12.00 0.08 1.32
CA GLU A 64 -12.26 -0.40 -0.03
C GLU A 64 -13.73 -0.80 -0.01
N GLU A 65 -14.59 -0.04 -0.70
CA GLU A 65 -15.93 -0.54 -0.93
C GLU A 65 -15.76 -1.80 -1.78
N PRO A 66 -16.12 -2.99 -1.27
CA PRO A 66 -16.12 -4.16 -2.12
C PRO A 66 -17.07 -3.85 -3.27
N ARG A 67 -16.59 -3.97 -4.51
CA ARG A 67 -17.46 -3.99 -5.69
C ARG A 67 -18.55 -4.99 -5.38
N SER A 68 -19.82 -4.57 -5.41
CA SER A 68 -20.87 -5.42 -4.87
C SER A 68 -20.86 -6.76 -5.63
N PRO A 69 -21.24 -7.89 -5.00
CA PRO A 69 -21.30 -9.16 -5.72
C PRO A 69 -22.15 -9.08 -7.00
N LEU A 70 -23.14 -8.17 -7.03
CA LEU A 70 -23.97 -7.90 -8.20
C LEU A 70 -23.23 -7.17 -9.33
N GLU A 71 -22.30 -6.26 -9.01
CA GLU A 71 -21.49 -5.54 -10.00
C GLU A 71 -20.41 -6.43 -10.61
N ALA A 72 -19.80 -7.33 -9.82
CA ALA A 72 -18.80 -8.28 -10.32
C ALA A 72 -19.38 -9.29 -11.34
N LEU A 73 -20.69 -9.49 -11.35
CA LEU A 73 -21.38 -10.37 -12.30
C LEU A 73 -21.70 -9.70 -13.64
N GLN A 74 -21.60 -8.38 -13.73
CA GLN A 74 -21.90 -7.63 -14.96
C GLN A 74 -20.76 -7.69 -15.99
N ASP A 75 -19.55 -8.03 -15.56
CA ASP A 75 -18.36 -8.19 -16.42
C ASP A 75 -18.40 -9.47 -17.29
N PHE A 76 -19.41 -10.34 -17.09
CA PHE A 76 -19.56 -11.63 -17.78
C PHE A 76 -20.65 -11.62 -18.89
N GLN A 77 -21.11 -10.45 -19.35
CA GLN A 77 -22.13 -10.32 -20.40
C GLN A 77 -21.59 -9.86 -21.76
#